data_AF-X1NGD6-F1
#
_entry.id   AF-X1NGD6-F1
#
_cell.length_a   1.000
_cell.length_b   1.000
_cell.length_c   1.000
_cell.angle_alpha   90.00
_cell.angle_beta   90.00
_cell.angle_gamma   90.00
#
_symmetry.space_group_name_H-M   'P 1'
#
loop_
_entity.id
_entity.type
_entity.pdbx_description
1 polymer ?
#
loop_
_entity_poly.entity_id
_entity_poly.type
_entity_poly.pdbx_seq_one_letter_code
_entity_poly.pdbx_strand_id
1 'polypeptide(L)' 'MPVLNKAKHIIFLVSGENKAPAVKEMLESKNSKLPAALVKPEHGSLLLVIDEAAASLLTVSKVKR' A
#
# COMPACT_ATOMS: atom_id res chain seq x y z
N MET A 1 -17.57 -7.77 -5.61
CA MET A 1 -16.20 -7.63 -5.05
C MET A 1 -15.19 -7.61 -6.19
N PRO A 2 -14.22 -6.67 -6.20
CA PRO A 2 -13.11 -6.63 -7.17
C PRO A 2 -12.31 -7.95 -7.15
N VAL A 3 -11.79 -8.36 -8.31
CA VAL A 3 -11.03 -9.63 -8.47
C VAL A 3 -9.83 -9.70 -7.52
N LEU A 4 -9.12 -8.59 -7.32
CA LEU A 4 -7.99 -8.48 -6.40
C LEU A 4 -8.36 -8.88 -4.97
N ASN A 5 -9.54 -8.48 -4.46
CA ASN A 5 -9.93 -8.75 -3.07
C ASN A 5 -10.22 -10.23 -2.80
N LYS A 6 -10.42 -11.04 -3.84
CA LYS A 6 -10.61 -12.49 -3.74
C LYS A 6 -9.30 -13.29 -3.83
N ALA A 7 -8.18 -12.62 -4.09
CA ALA A 7 -6.88 -13.29 -4.19
C ALA A 7 -6.38 -13.74 -2.81
N LYS A 8 -5.69 -14.90 -2.77
CA LYS A 8 -5.04 -15.40 -1.55
C LYS A 8 -3.81 -14.59 -1.16
N HIS A 9 -3.07 -14.10 -2.15
CA HIS A 9 -1.88 -13.28 -1.93
C HIS A 9 -1.86 -12.13 -2.94
N ILE A 10 -1.68 -10.92 -2.44
CA ILE A 10 -1.50 -9.70 -3.22
C ILE A 10 -0.16 -9.11 -2.84
N ILE A 11 0.67 -8.80 -3.83
CA ILE A 11 1.95 -8.13 -3.60
C ILE A 11 1.95 -6.82 -4.39
N PHE A 12 2.17 -5.71 -3.71
CA PHE A 12 2.47 -4.44 -4.34
C PHE A 12 3.96 -4.18 -4.24
N LEU A 13 4.62 -4.02 -5.40
CA LEU A 13 6.01 -3.64 -5.51
C LEU A 13 6.08 -2.20 -6.02
N VAL A 14 6.69 -1.31 -5.25
CA VAL A 14 6.83 0.10 -5.61
C VAL A 14 8.28 0.53 -5.47
N SER A 15 8.80 1.17 -6.51
CA SER A 15 10.16 1.70 -6.50
C SER A 15 10.19 3.08 -7.14
N GLY A 16 11.07 3.94 -6.62
CA GLY A 16 11.34 5.28 -7.11
C GLY A 16 10.52 6.37 -6.42
N GLU A 17 11.18 7.52 -6.24
CA GLU A 17 10.64 8.71 -5.55
C GLU A 17 9.34 9.24 -6.18
N ASN A 18 9.19 9.13 -7.49
CA ASN A 18 7.98 9.55 -8.21
C ASN A 18 6.69 8.85 -7.71
N LYS A 19 6.82 7.71 -7.01
CA LYS A 19 5.68 6.99 -6.43
C LYS A 19 5.44 7.31 -4.95
N ALA A 20 6.35 8.04 -4.29
CA ALA A 20 6.24 8.34 -2.87
C ALA A 20 4.92 9.06 -2.47
N PRO A 21 4.39 10.02 -3.25
CA PRO A 21 3.10 10.65 -2.91
C PRO A 21 1.94 9.65 -2.92
N ALA A 22 1.93 8.74 -3.89
CA ALA A 22 0.90 7.71 -4.01
C ALA A 22 0.98 6.67 -2.88
N VAL A 23 2.20 6.26 -2.50
CA VAL A 23 2.42 5.34 -1.37
C VAL A 23 1.96 5.97 -0.06
N LYS A 24 2.30 7.25 0.17
CA LYS A 24 1.82 8.01 1.32
C LYS A 24 0.30 8.10 1.36
N GLU A 25 -0.32 8.48 0.25
CA GLU A 25 -1.77 8.60 0.19
C GLU A 25 -2.46 7.25 0.44
N MET A 26 -1.93 6.17 -0.14
CA MET A 26 -2.47 4.82 0.03
C MET A 26 -2.45 4.35 1.50
N LEU A 27 -1.39 4.66 2.25
CA LEU A 27 -1.20 4.18 3.61
C LEU A 27 -1.76 5.10 4.69
N GLU A 28 -1.71 6.42 4.50
CA GLU A 28 -2.02 7.40 5.54
C GLU A 28 -3.36 8.11 5.35
N SER A 29 -3.91 8.13 4.13
CA SER A 29 -5.18 8.80 3.86
C SER A 29 -6.36 7.87 4.14
N LYS A 30 -7.24 8.26 5.07
CA LYS A 30 -8.44 7.49 5.41
C LYS A 30 -9.47 7.41 4.27
N ASN A 31 -9.45 8.36 3.33
CA ASN A 31 -10.42 8.50 2.25
C ASN A 31 -9.77 8.49 0.86
N SER A 32 -8.63 7.80 0.70
CA SER A 32 -7.99 7.69 -0.61
C SER A 32 -8.92 7.06 -1.64
N LYS A 33 -8.90 7.61 -2.86
CA LYS A 33 -9.62 7.06 -4.02
C LYS A 33 -8.71 6.25 -4.93
N LEU A 34 -7.45 6.07 -4.55
CA LEU A 34 -6.50 5.27 -5.32
C LEU A 34 -6.97 3.81 -5.36
N PRO A 35 -6.94 3.15 -6.54
CA PRO A 35 -7.33 1.75 -6.65
C PRO A 35 -6.59 0.86 -5.65
N ALA A 36 -5.30 1.12 -5.43
CA ALA A 36 -4.47 0.36 -4.48
C ALA A 36 -4.94 0.51 -3.01
N ALA A 37 -5.49 1.67 -2.62
CA ALA A 37 -6.04 1.89 -1.29
C ALA A 37 -7.40 1.21 -1.07
N LEU A 38 -8.10 0.89 -2.17
CA LEU A 38 -9.37 0.17 -2.16
C LEU A 38 -9.19 -1.36 -2.13
N VAL A 39 -7.97 -1.85 -2.37
CA VAL A 39 -7.66 -3.28 -2.32
C VAL A 39 -7.60 -3.73 -0.87
N LYS A 40 -8.54 -4.61 -0.50
CA LYS A 40 -8.68 -5.21 0.83
C LYS A 40 -8.96 -6.69 0.64
N PRO A 41 -7.94 -7.58 0.75
CA PRO A 41 -8.16 -9.01 0.64
C PRO A 41 -9.17 -9.49 1.68
N GLU A 42 -10.18 -10.25 1.26
CA GLU A 42 -11.21 -10.80 2.16
C GLU A 42 -10.68 -12.03 2.93
N HIS A 43 -9.91 -12.88 2.25
CA HIS A 43 -9.40 -14.16 2.79
C HIS A 43 -7.90 -14.36 2.51
N GLY A 44 -7.18 -13.27 2.20
CA GLY A 44 -5.79 -13.31 1.75
C GLY A 44 -4.90 -12.34 2.49
N SER A 45 -3.62 -12.34 2.11
CA SER A 45 -2.61 -11.41 2.63
C SER A 45 -2.26 -10.36 1.58
N LEU A 46 -2.05 -9.13 2.02
CA LEU A 46 -1.45 -8.07 1.21
C LEU A 46 -0.04 -7.79 1.73
N LEU A 47 0.97 -7.93 0.87
CA LEU A 47 2.34 -7.55 1.15
C LEU A 47 2.69 -6.32 0.32
N LEU A 48 3.17 -5.28 0.98
CA LEU A 48 3.69 -4.09 0.33
C LEU A 48 5.20 -4.08 0.46
N VAL A 49 5.89 -4.10 -0.68
CA VAL A 49 7.34 -3.98 -0.78
C VAL A 49 7.65 -2.66 -1.46
N ILE A 50 8.34 -1.77 -0.74
CA ILE A 50 8.72 -0.45 -1.24
C ILE A 50 10.22 -0.23 -1.04
N ASP A 51 10.85 0.50 -1.95
CA ASP A 51 12.21 0.99 -1.75
C ASP A 51 12.23 2.27 -0.88
N GLU A 52 13.42 2.68 -0.46
CA GLU A 52 13.61 3.86 0.40
C GLU A 52 13.12 5.15 -0.28
N ALA A 53 13.33 5.29 -1.59
CA ALA A 53 12.90 6.45 -2.35
C ALA A 53 11.37 6.58 -2.40
N ALA A 54 10.64 5.48 -2.61
CA ALA A 54 9.18 5.45 -2.58
C ALA A 54 8.62 5.57 -1.14
N ALA A 55 9.41 5.20 -0.12
CA ALA A 55 9.04 5.37 1.28
C ALA A 55 9.33 6.79 1.83
N SER A 56 10.02 7.64 1.07
CA SER A 56 10.56 8.94 1.52
C SER A 56 9.55 9.90 2.15
N LEU A 57 8.26 9.80 1.78
CA LEU A 57 7.19 10.67 2.28
C LEU A 57 6.35 10.03 3.40
N LEU A 58 6.68 8.81 3.83
CA LEU A 58 5.96 8.11 4.90
C LEU A 58 6.32 8.64 6.28
N THR A 59 5.30 8.76 7.12
CA THR A 59 5.45 9.12 8.52
C THR A 59 5.93 7.89 9.28
N VAL A 60 7.10 7.98 9.91
CA VAL A 60 7.66 6.88 10.70
C VAL A 60 6.82 6.67 11.96
N SER A 61 5.83 5.79 11.87
CA SER A 61 5.11 5.29 13.04
C SER A 61 5.85 4.07 13.55
N LYS A 62 6.44 4.17 14.76
CA LYS A 62 7.09 3.04 15.43
C LYS A 62 6.17 1.82 15.40
N VAL A 63 6.55 0.79 14.65
CA VAL A 63 5.85 -0.49 14.63
C VAL A 63 5.83 -1.02 16.06
N LYS A 64 4.63 -1.12 16.66
CA LYS A 64 4.43 -1.89 17.89
C LYS A 64 4.69 -3.36 17.52
N ARG A 65 5.83 -3.87 18.00
CA ARG A 65 6.10 -5.31 18.06
C ARG A 65 5.08 -6.00 18.94
#